data_AF-A0A355ES37-F1
#
_entry.id   AF-A0A355ES37-F1
#
_cell.length_a   1.000
_cell.length_b   1.000
_cell.length_c   1.000
_cell.angle_alpha   90.00
_cell.angle_beta   90.00
_cell.angle_gamma   90.00
#
_symmetry.space_group_name_H-M   'P 1'
#
loop_
_entity.id
_entity.type
_entity.pdbx_description
1 polymer ?
#
loop_
_entity_poly.entity_id
_entity_poly.type
_entity_poly.pdbx_seq_one_letter_code
_entity_poly.pdbx_strand_id
1 'polypeptide(L)'
;MPERTTPYGAFNFLVNLNGPVGAQEPLGGFSDASGLGTEITVAEYRNGNEPENHVRKVPGVHKVSDVTLKRGIVNSADLWTWISDVRRFGRSKQRDVVI
;
A
#
# COMPACT_ATOMS: atom_id res chain seq x y z
N MET A 1 -19.11 -15.18 -3.43
CA MET A 1 -18.61 -13.93 -4.05
C MET A 1 -19.58 -12.83 -3.65
N PRO A 2 -19.15 -11.64 -3.22
CA PRO A 2 -20.09 -10.63 -2.75
C PRO A 2 -20.93 -10.08 -3.92
N GLU A 3 -22.23 -10.36 -3.91
CA GLU A 3 -23.23 -9.98 -4.92
C GLU A 3 -23.75 -8.54 -4.72
N ARG A 4 -22.86 -7.54 -4.70
CA ARG A 4 -23.28 -6.13 -4.57
C ARG A 4 -22.73 -5.27 -5.70
N THR A 5 -23.64 -4.66 -6.47
CA THR A 5 -23.34 -3.72 -7.57
C THR A 5 -23.14 -2.27 -7.11
N THR A 6 -23.49 -1.94 -5.86
CA THR A 6 -23.27 -0.58 -5.32
C THR A 6 -21.88 -0.44 -4.70
N PRO A 7 -21.16 0.67 -4.99
CA PRO A 7 -19.79 0.86 -4.52
C PRO A 7 -19.71 0.85 -2.99
N TYR A 8 -18.61 0.32 -2.46
CA TYR A 8 -18.32 0.39 -1.03
C TYR A 8 -17.86 1.80 -0.67
N GLY A 9 -18.29 2.29 0.49
CA GLY A 9 -17.79 3.56 1.02
C GLY A 9 -16.38 3.41 1.56
N ALA A 10 -15.54 4.41 1.35
CA ALA A 10 -14.13 4.42 1.76
C ALA A 10 -13.91 4.63 3.29
N PHE A 11 -14.94 4.42 4.11
CA PHE A 11 -14.92 4.73 5.55
C PHE A 11 -14.99 3.48 6.44
N ASN A 12 -15.21 2.29 5.87
CA ASN A 12 -15.29 1.04 6.64
C ASN A 12 -14.28 0.03 6.09
N PHE A 13 -13.14 -0.06 6.76
CA PHE A 13 -12.03 -0.94 6.41
C PHE A 13 -11.31 -1.41 7.68
N LEU A 14 -10.64 -2.56 7.58
CA LEU A 14 -9.91 -3.16 8.69
C LEU A 14 -8.44 -3.28 8.30
N VAL A 15 -7.56 -2.63 9.05
CA VAL A 15 -6.12 -2.74 8.80
C VAL A 15 -5.52 -3.74 9.79
N ASN A 16 -4.93 -4.79 9.25
CA ASN A 16 -4.15 -5.76 9.98
C ASN A 16 -2.67 -5.57 9.65
N LEU A 17 -1.86 -5.44 10.70
CA LEU A 17 -0.42 -5.23 10.63
C LEU A 17 0.35 -6.45 11.16
N ASN A 18 -0.28 -7.62 11.28
CA ASN A 18 0.33 -8.82 11.89
C ASN A 18 0.98 -8.51 13.25
N GLY A 19 0.24 -7.79 14.09
CA GLY A 19 0.69 -7.42 15.43
C GLY A 19 0.66 -8.60 16.41
N PRO A 20 1.07 -8.37 17.67
CA PRO A 20 1.14 -9.40 18.70
C PRO A 20 -0.23 -9.98 19.08
N VAL A 21 -1.31 -9.33 18.67
CA VAL A 21 -2.70 -9.76 18.91
C VAL A 21 -3.08 -10.96 18.01
N GLY A 22 -2.31 -11.23 16.96
CA GLY A 22 -2.47 -12.39 16.07
C GLY A 22 -2.43 -12.01 14.60
N ALA A 23 -2.06 -12.96 13.74
CA ALA A 23 -1.97 -12.74 12.29
C ALA A 23 -3.32 -12.45 11.61
N GLN A 24 -4.43 -12.63 12.33
CA GLN A 24 -5.80 -12.41 11.83
C GLN A 24 -6.58 -11.40 12.68
N GLU A 25 -5.96 -10.82 13.72
CA GLU A 25 -6.63 -9.84 14.57
C GLU A 25 -6.18 -8.41 14.21
N PRO A 26 -7.09 -7.54 13.75
CA PRO A 26 -6.74 -6.19 13.37
C PRO A 26 -6.23 -5.40 14.58
N LEU A 27 -5.06 -4.76 14.43
CA LEU A 27 -4.39 -4.01 15.50
C LEU A 27 -5.21 -2.80 16.01
N GLY A 28 -6.24 -2.41 15.27
CA GLY A 28 -7.20 -1.36 15.62
C GLY A 28 -7.71 -0.62 14.38
N GLY A 29 -8.69 0.25 14.60
CA GLY A 29 -9.23 1.11 13.55
C GLY A 29 -8.23 2.21 13.15
N PHE A 30 -8.08 2.42 11.85
CA PHE A 30 -7.40 3.58 11.28
C PHE A 30 -8.44 4.55 10.73
N SER A 31 -8.16 5.84 10.82
CA SER A 31 -9.04 6.88 10.29
C SER A 31 -8.83 7.11 8.80
N ASP A 32 -7.64 6.81 8.28
CA ASP A 32 -7.28 6.99 6.88
C ASP A 32 -6.20 5.98 6.48
N ALA A 33 -6.36 5.39 5.29
CA ALA A 33 -5.36 4.56 4.63
C ALA A 33 -5.21 5.04 3.18
N SER A 34 -4.02 5.53 2.84
CA SER A 34 -3.74 6.14 1.54
C SER A 34 -2.39 5.66 0.98
N GLY A 35 -2.16 5.92 -0.31
CA GLY A 35 -0.91 5.54 -0.98
C GLY A 35 -0.85 4.08 -1.46
N LEU A 36 -2.00 3.43 -1.65
CA LEU A 36 -2.10 2.09 -2.28
C LEU A 36 -2.12 2.21 -3.81
N GLY A 37 -1.08 2.84 -4.36
CA GLY A 37 -0.88 3.03 -5.78
C GLY A 37 0.17 2.06 -6.33
N THR A 38 -0.09 1.55 -7.53
CA THR A 38 0.93 0.92 -8.37
C THR A 38 0.94 1.65 -9.70
N GLU A 39 2.13 2.07 -10.11
CA GLU A 39 2.34 2.76 -11.38
C GLU A 39 3.27 1.92 -12.26
N ILE A 40 2.91 1.81 -13.54
CA ILE A 40 3.78 1.25 -14.57
C ILE A 40 4.27 2.43 -15.39
N THR A 41 5.54 2.79 -15.25
CA THR A 41 6.10 3.88 -16.08
C THR A 41 6.08 3.45 -17.53
N VAL A 42 5.74 4.37 -18.45
CA VAL A 42 5.76 4.09 -19.89
C VAL A 42 6.88 4.90 -20.53
N ALA A 43 7.77 4.21 -21.25
CA ALA A 43 8.75 4.85 -22.11
C ALA A 43 8.14 5.01 -23.51
N GLU A 44 8.20 6.22 -24.04
CA GLU A 44 7.78 6.49 -25.42
C GLU A 44 9.00 6.39 -26.33
N TYR A 45 8.91 5.53 -27.34
CA TYR A 45 10.01 5.29 -28.27
C TYR A 45 9.53 5.39 -29.71
N ARG A 46 10.36 6.01 -30.55
CA ARG A 46 10.14 6.10 -32.00
C ARG A 46 11.43 5.82 -32.75
N ASN A 47 11.35 4.94 -33.74
CA ASN A 47 12.44 4.72 -34.69
C ASN A 47 12.32 5.68 -35.88
N GLY A 48 13.46 6.14 -36.41
CA GLY A 48 13.47 7.06 -37.55
C GLY A 48 12.84 6.52 -38.84
N ASN A 49 12.62 5.21 -38.93
CA ASN A 49 12.00 4.52 -40.05
C ASN A 49 10.56 4.07 -39.78
N GLU A 50 9.92 4.52 -38.70
CA GLU A 50 8.54 4.13 -38.41
C GLU A 50 7.54 4.78 -39.39
N PRO A 51 6.65 3.98 -40.02
CA PRO A 51 5.71 4.45 -41.04
C PRO A 51 4.56 5.28 -40.44
N GLU A 52 4.20 5.03 -39.19
CA GLU A 52 3.11 5.72 -38.51
C GLU A 52 3.65 6.89 -37.67
N ASN A 53 2.96 8.03 -37.71
CA ASN A 53 3.37 9.25 -37.03
C ASN A 53 2.92 9.28 -35.55
N HIS A 54 3.17 8.20 -34.82
CA HIS A 54 2.94 8.16 -33.37
C HIS A 54 4.06 7.40 -32.67
N VAL A 55 4.23 7.69 -31.37
CA VAL A 55 5.21 7.01 -30.53
C VAL A 55 4.68 5.64 -30.10
N ARG A 56 5.59 4.68 -29.90
CA ARG A 56 5.28 3.40 -29.28
C ARG A 56 5.41 3.51 -27.77
N LYS A 57 4.44 2.97 -27.04
CA LYS A 57 4.47 2.87 -25.59
C LYS A 57 5.11 1.55 -25.17
N VAL A 58 6.30 1.63 -24.57
CA VAL A 58 7.02 0.49 -24.02
C VAL A 58 6.85 0.51 -22.50
N PRO A 59 6.34 -0.56 -21.88
CA PRO A 59 6.23 -0.62 -20.42
C PRO A 59 7.63 -0.66 -19.79
N GLY A 60 7.84 0.23 -18.84
CA GLY A 60 9.07 0.37 -18.07
C GLY A 60 8.95 -0.26 -16.69
N VAL A 61 9.54 0.39 -15.68
CA VAL A 61 9.65 -0.13 -14.32
C VAL A 61 8.31 -0.02 -13.58
N HIS A 62 8.00 -1.04 -12.78
CA HIS A 62 6.90 -1.03 -11.83
C HIS A 62 7.30 -0.26 -10.57
N LYS A 63 6.56 0.79 -10.25
CA LYS A 63 6.72 1.57 -9.02
C LYS A 63 5.54 1.32 -8.10
N VAL A 64 5.84 1.16 -6.82
CA VAL A 64 4.85 1.05 -5.75
C VAL A 64 4.98 2.29 -4.88
N SER A 65 3.85 2.91 -4.53
CA SER A 65 3.85 4.10 -3.68
C SER A 65 3.90 3.74 -2.19
N ASP A 66 4.35 4.69 -1.39
CA ASP A 66 4.42 4.53 0.06
C ASP A 66 3.03 4.56 0.70
N VAL A 67 2.75 3.60 1.58
CA VAL A 67 1.49 3.52 2.31
C VAL A 67 1.52 4.47 3.51
N THR A 68 0.51 5.32 3.62
CA THR A 68 0.31 6.22 4.76
C THR A 68 -0.94 5.82 5.53
N LEU A 69 -0.76 5.57 6.83
CA LEU A 69 -1.85 5.22 7.74
C LEU A 69 -1.99 6.29 8.83
N LYS A 70 -3.21 6.78 9.05
CA LYS A 70 -3.51 7.74 10.13
C LYS A 70 -4.44 7.10 11.14
N ARG A 71 -4.18 7.32 12.43
CA ARG A 71 -5.08 6.91 13.51
C ARG A 71 -5.00 7.87 14.68
N GLY A 72 -6.01 7.80 15.55
CA GLY A 72 -5.99 8.46 16.86
C GLY A 72 -4.99 7.82 17.83
N ILE A 73 -4.73 8.54 18.92
CA ILE A 73 -3.94 8.02 20.04
C ILE A 73 -4.80 7.03 20.82
N VAL A 74 -4.28 5.83 21.05
CA VAL A 74 -4.94 4.77 21.83
C VAL A 74 -3.97 4.24 22.87
N ASN A 75 -4.50 3.60 23.92
CA ASN A 75 -3.71 2.98 24.98
C ASN A 75 -3.11 1.63 24.52
N SER A 76 -2.29 1.66 23.47
CA SER A 76 -1.54 0.51 22.96
C SER A 76 -0.15 0.97 22.53
N ALA A 77 0.86 0.29 23.07
CA ALA A 77 2.27 0.56 22.78
C ALA A 77 2.78 -0.16 21.52
N ASP A 78 2.02 -1.08 20.92
CA ASP A 78 2.54 -1.97 19.87
C ASP A 78 3.14 -1.23 18.67
N LEU A 79 2.43 -0.25 18.11
CA LEU A 79 2.96 0.54 16.99
C LEU A 79 4.24 1.29 17.36
N TRP A 80 4.31 1.84 18.58
CA TRP A 80 5.49 2.57 19.06
C TRP A 80 6.68 1.64 19.29
N THR A 81 6.43 0.45 19.83
CA THR A 81 7.42 -0.61 19.98
C THR A 81 7.91 -1.07 18.61
N TRP A 82 7.00 -1.29 17.66
CA TRP A 82 7.35 -1.70 16.31
C TRP A 82 8.18 -0.65 15.57
N ILE A 83 7.80 0.63 15.63
CA ILE A 83 8.59 1.73 15.06
C ILE A 83 9.99 1.75 15.68
N SER A 84 10.09 1.53 16.99
CA SER A 84 11.38 1.48 17.69
C SER A 84 12.22 0.29 17.25
N ASP A 85 11.61 -0.88 17.05
CA ASP A 85 12.27 -2.09 16.59
C ASP A 85 12.75 -1.98 15.14
N VAL A 86 11.93 -1.41 14.24
CA VAL A 86 12.34 -1.15 12.85
C VAL A 86 13.51 -0.16 12.81
N ARG A 87 13.53 0.85 13.68
CA ARG A 87 14.68 1.77 13.79
C ARG A 87 15.96 1.08 14.23
N ARG A 88 15.87 0.03 15.06
CA ARG A 88 17.04 -0.68 15.60
C ARG A 88 17.53 -1.82 14.70
N PHE A 89 16.60 -2.62 14.19
CA PHE A 89 16.89 -3.88 13.49
C PHE A 89 16.58 -3.81 11.99
N GLY A 90 16.09 -2.66 11.51
CA GLY A 90 15.83 -2.39 10.10
C GLY A 90 14.84 -3.37 9.49
N ARG A 91 15.22 -3.90 8.32
CA ARG A 91 14.38 -4.75 7.48
C ARG A 91 13.91 -6.05 8.15
N SER A 92 14.65 -6.54 9.14
CA SER A 92 14.29 -7.78 9.85
C SER A 92 12.98 -7.72 10.63
N LYS A 93 12.44 -6.50 10.84
CA LYS A 93 11.19 -6.25 11.57
C LYS A 93 10.08 -5.70 10.66
N GLN A 94 10.19 -5.89 9.34
CA GLN A 94 9.08 -5.61 8.43
C GLN A 94 7.86 -6.44 8.80
N ARG A 95 6.67 -5.84 8.66
CA ARG A 95 5.38 -6.49 8.91
C ARG A 95 4.59 -6.48 7.60
N ASP A 96 3.90 -7.59 7.34
CA ASP A 96 2.93 -7.62 6.24
C ASP A 96 1.66 -6.89 6.65
N VAL A 97 1.10 -6.12 5.72
CA VAL A 97 -0.04 -5.25 5.95
C VAL A 97 -1.19 -5.70 5.05
N VAL A 98 -2.36 -5.91 5.65
CA VAL A 98 -3.61 -6.25 4.97
C VAL A 98 -4.63 -5.17 5.31
N ILE A 99 -5.33 -4.64 4.31
CA ILE A 99 -6.33 -3.56 4.43
C ILE A 99 -7.64 -4.05 3.81
#